data_AF-A0A2M7CZZ8-F1
#
_entry.id   AF-A0A2M7CZZ8-F1
#
_cell.length_a   1.000
_cell.length_b   1.000
_cell.length_c   1.000
_cell.angle_alpha   90.00
_cell.angle_beta   90.00
_cell.angle_gamma   90.00
#
_symmetry.space_group_name_H-M   'P 1'
#
loop_
_entity.id
_entity.type
_entity.pdbx_description
1 polymer ?
#
loop_
_entity_poly.entity_id
_entity_poly.type
_entity_poly.pdbx_seq_one_letter_code
_entity_poly.pdbx_strand_id
1 'polypeptide(L)'
;MSETLCSAASLQQHLDDPHWLIVDCRFDLADPAAGAAEYHRGHLPGAVYAHLDEQLSDHRQSGLGRHPLPSAEAFSATLSAWGLHADSQVVCL
;
A
#
# COMPACT_ATOMS: atom_id res chain seq x y z
N MET A 1 9.26 -17.80 10.43
CA MET A 1 9.83 -16.42 10.43
C MET A 1 9.44 -15.82 9.09
N SER A 2 8.79 -14.65 9.09
CA SER A 2 8.48 -13.92 7.85
C SER A 2 9.73 -13.19 7.37
N GLU A 3 10.08 -13.30 6.09
CA GLU A 3 11.06 -12.41 5.46
C GLU A 3 10.38 -11.10 5.09
N THR A 4 11.02 -9.98 5.40
CA THR A 4 10.48 -8.63 5.10
C THR A 4 10.85 -8.14 3.70
N LEU A 5 11.79 -8.80 3.02
CA LEU A 5 12.22 -8.47 1.68
C LEU A 5 11.79 -9.56 0.70
N CYS A 6 11.23 -9.16 -0.44
CA CYS A 6 10.82 -10.05 -1.51
C CYS A 6 11.61 -9.69 -2.78
N SER A 7 12.19 -10.71 -3.45
CA SER A 7 12.84 -10.49 -4.73
C SER A 7 11.80 -10.34 -5.85
N ALA A 8 12.13 -9.58 -6.91
CA ALA A 8 11.26 -9.48 -8.08
C ALA A 8 10.96 -10.86 -8.72
N ALA A 9 11.94 -11.78 -8.70
CA ALA A 9 11.74 -13.14 -9.20
C ALA A 9 10.74 -13.93 -8.35
N SER A 10 10.79 -13.78 -7.03
CA SER A 10 9.84 -14.42 -6.10
C SER A 10 8.43 -13.85 -6.27
N LEU A 11 8.31 -12.52 -6.40
CA LEU A 11 7.03 -11.86 -6.64
C LEU A 11 6.42 -12.27 -7.99
N GLN A 12 7.24 -12.36 -9.05
CA GLN A 12 6.80 -12.76 -10.39
C GLN A 12 6.11 -14.13 -10.39
N GLN A 13 6.52 -15.06 -9.52
CA GLN A 13 5.93 -16.39 -9.40
C GLN A 13 4.51 -16.38 -8.80
N HIS A 14 4.07 -15.27 -8.20
CA HIS A 14 2.83 -15.16 -7.44
C HIS A 14 1.92 -14.02 -7.92
N LEU A 15 2.14 -13.47 -9.12
CA LEU A 15 1.33 -12.35 -9.64
C LEU A 15 -0.16 -12.69 -9.78
N ASP A 16 -0.48 -13.96 -10.02
CA ASP A 16 -1.86 -14.44 -10.15
C ASP A 16 -2.36 -15.15 -8.87
N ASP A 17 -1.60 -15.13 -7.77
CA ASP A 17 -2.01 -15.77 -6.51
C ASP A 17 -2.97 -14.85 -5.74
N PRO A 18 -4.24 -15.26 -5.51
CA PRO A 18 -5.22 -14.43 -4.83
C PRO A 18 -4.89 -14.15 -3.34
N HIS A 19 -3.94 -14.88 -2.74
CA HIS A 19 -3.49 -14.60 -1.38
C HIS A 19 -2.37 -13.56 -1.34
N TRP A 20 -1.87 -13.07 -2.48
CA TRP A 20 -0.83 -12.05 -2.53
C TRP A 20 -1.44 -10.68 -2.83
N LEU A 21 -1.41 -9.81 -1.83
CA LEU A 21 -1.84 -8.42 -1.98
C LEU A 21 -0.61 -7.56 -2.32
N ILE A 22 -0.54 -7.13 -3.58
CA ILE A 22 0.49 -6.20 -4.05
C ILE A 22 0.00 -4.78 -3.82
N VAL A 23 0.77 -3.97 -3.10
CA VAL A 23 0.45 -2.57 -2.77
C VAL A 23 1.52 -1.67 -3.36
N ASP A 24 1.14 -0.77 -4.25
CA ASP A 24 2.01 0.27 -4.77
C ASP A 24 1.95 1.48 -3.83
N CYS A 25 3.07 1.77 -3.17
CA CYS A 25 3.18 2.81 -2.15
C CYS A 25 3.98 4.03 -2.65
N ARG A 26 4.13 4.19 -3.97
CA ARG A 26 4.87 5.31 -4.55
C ARG A 26 4.26 6.65 -4.15
N PHE A 27 5.12 7.55 -3.69
CA PHE A 27 4.72 8.89 -3.25
C PHE A 27 5.87 9.88 -3.41
N ASP A 28 5.56 11.12 -3.82
CA ASP A 28 6.49 12.23 -3.88
C ASP A 28 6.04 13.33 -2.91
N LEU A 29 6.91 13.76 -1.99
CA LEU A 29 6.58 14.75 -0.97
C LEU A 29 6.39 16.17 -1.53
N ALA A 30 6.94 16.46 -2.70
CA ALA A 30 6.78 17.73 -3.41
C ALA A 30 5.58 17.72 -4.36
N ASP A 31 5.18 16.54 -4.86
CA ASP A 31 4.01 16.34 -5.71
C ASP A 31 3.19 15.10 -5.28
N PRO A 32 2.22 15.26 -4.36
CA PRO A 32 1.38 14.15 -3.88
C PRO A 32 0.64 13.39 -4.99
N ALA A 33 0.37 14.04 -6.14
CA ALA A 33 -0.31 13.40 -7.25
C ALA A 33 0.61 12.52 -8.13
N ALA A 34 1.93 12.65 -8.00
CA ALA A 34 2.89 11.95 -8.84
C ALA A 34 2.76 10.43 -8.73
N GLY A 35 2.62 9.90 -7.50
CA GLY A 35 2.48 8.46 -7.27
C GLY A 35 1.27 7.86 -7.97
N ALA A 36 0.09 8.50 -7.83
CA ALA A 36 -1.13 8.07 -8.51
C ALA A 36 -0.99 8.17 -10.04
N ALA A 37 -0.39 9.24 -10.55
CA ALA A 37 -0.13 9.40 -11.98
C ALA A 37 0.79 8.30 -12.52
N GLU A 38 1.86 7.94 -11.80
CA GLU A 38 2.75 6.88 -12.20
C GLU A 38 2.13 5.49 -12.10
N TYR A 39 1.30 5.23 -11.08
CA TYR A 39 0.49 4.02 -10.99
C TYR A 39 -0.42 3.90 -12.20
N HIS A 40 -1.16 4.95 -12.57
CA HIS A 40 -2.00 4.94 -13.77
C HIS A 40 -1.22 4.78 -15.07
N ARG A 41 0.02 5.30 -15.14
CA ARG A 41 0.91 5.12 -16.30
C ARG A 41 1.37 3.66 -16.42
N GLY A 42 1.57 2.97 -15.30
CA GLY A 42 1.93 1.56 -15.26
C GLY A 42 2.16 1.05 -13.84
N HIS A 43 1.57 -0.10 -13.54
CA HIS A 43 1.69 -0.83 -12.30
C HIS A 43 1.65 -2.34 -12.58
N LEU A 44 2.01 -3.15 -11.58
CA LEU A 44 1.88 -4.60 -11.69
C LEU A 44 0.40 -5.00 -11.77
N PRO A 45 0.04 -6.04 -12.54
CA PRO A 45 -1.33 -6.56 -12.57
C PRO A 45 -1.85 -6.87 -11.16
N GLY A 46 -3.09 -6.45 -10.87
CA GLY A 46 -3.74 -6.70 -9.59
C GLY A 46 -3.27 -5.84 -8.42
N ALA A 47 -2.20 -5.04 -8.57
CA ALA A 47 -1.72 -4.17 -7.49
C ALA A 47 -2.75 -3.08 -7.15
N VAL A 48 -2.93 -2.79 -5.87
CA VAL A 48 -3.69 -1.62 -5.39
C VAL A 48 -2.76 -0.44 -5.15
N TYR A 49 -3.26 0.78 -5.28
CA TYR A 49 -2.50 1.98 -4.95
C TYR A 49 -2.79 2.46 -3.53
N ALA A 50 -1.75 2.81 -2.77
CA ALA A 50 -1.81 3.36 -1.42
C ALA A 50 -1.27 4.79 -1.39
N HIS A 51 -2.17 5.77 -1.29
CA HIS A 51 -1.81 7.18 -1.15
C HIS A 51 -1.40 7.50 0.29
N LEU A 52 -0.20 8.08 0.47
CA LEU A 52 0.35 8.38 1.79
C LEU A 52 -0.56 9.29 2.62
N ASP A 53 -1.01 10.41 2.04
CA ASP A 53 -1.84 11.39 2.77
C ASP A 53 -3.28 10.96 3.00
N GLU A 54 -3.90 10.26 2.05
CA GLU A 54 -5.34 10.00 2.09
C GLU A 54 -5.70 8.70 2.80
N GLN A 55 -4.81 7.70 2.76
CA GLN A 55 -5.11 6.33 3.19
C GLN A 55 -4.19 5.85 4.31
N LEU A 56 -2.92 6.26 4.27
CA LEU A 56 -1.91 5.84 5.26
C LEU A 56 -1.68 6.87 6.37
N SER A 57 -2.33 8.03 6.29
CA SER A 57 -2.21 9.13 7.25
C SER A 57 -3.57 9.72 7.64
N ASP A 58 -3.64 10.38 8.79
CA ASP A 58 -4.81 11.15 9.24
C ASP A 58 -4.42 12.56 9.70
N HIS A 59 -4.36 13.48 8.74
CA HIS A 59 -3.99 14.88 8.94
C HIS A 59 -4.94 15.69 9.83
N ARG A 60 -6.06 15.12 10.29
CA ARG A 60 -6.92 15.75 11.31
C ARG A 60 -6.29 15.68 12.70
N GLN A 61 -5.31 14.79 12.91
CA GLN A 61 -4.59 14.66 14.17
C GLN A 61 -3.43 15.66 14.24
N SER A 62 -3.33 16.39 15.35
CA SER A 62 -2.28 17.40 15.57
C SER A 62 -1.18 16.90 16.51
N GLY A 63 0.06 17.29 16.27
CA GLY A 63 1.19 17.05 17.19
C GLY A 63 1.89 15.69 17.06
N LEU A 64 1.56 14.90 16.04
CA LEU A 64 2.06 13.53 15.84
C LEU A 64 3.02 13.39 14.64
N GLY A 65 3.59 14.49 14.18
CA GLY A 65 4.49 14.53 13.01
C GLY A 65 3.78 14.96 11.72
N ARG A 66 4.42 14.72 10.57
CA ARG A 66 3.94 15.20 9.25
C ARG A 66 2.92 14.27 8.58
N HIS A 67 2.92 12.99 8.93
CA HIS A 67 2.04 11.94 8.37
C HIS A 67 1.57 11.06 9.54
N PRO A 68 0.70 11.58 10.42
CA PRO A 68 0.24 10.85 11.59
C PRO A 68 -0.54 9.61 11.19
N LEU A 69 -0.35 8.49 11.90
CA LEU A 69 -1.07 7.26 11.59
C LEU A 69 -2.60 7.43 11.75
N PRO A 70 -3.42 6.84 10.87
CA PRO A 70 -4.85 6.75 11.06
C PRO A 70 -5.18 5.90 12.30
N SER A 71 -6.39 6.05 12.83
CA SER A 71 -6.94 5.12 13.84
C SER A 71 -6.90 3.68 13.32
N ALA A 72 -6.75 2.70 14.22
CA ALA A 72 -6.73 1.29 13.87
C ALA A 72 -7.98 0.88 13.06
N GLU A 73 -9.14 1.42 13.39
CA GLU A 73 -10.41 1.17 12.72
C GLU A 73 -10.40 1.66 11.27
N ALA A 74 -9.98 2.92 11.04
CA ALA A 74 -9.87 3.49 9.70
C ALA A 74 -8.83 2.75 8.86
N PHE A 75 -7.67 2.41 9.44
CA PHE A 75 -6.64 1.66 8.74
C PHE A 75 -7.13 0.25 8.36
N SER A 76 -7.76 -0.44 9.30
CA SER A 76 -8.35 -1.76 9.05
C SER A 76 -9.40 -1.71 7.94
N ALA A 77 -10.24 -0.67 7.91
CA ALA A 77 -11.24 -0.50 6.84
C ALA A 77 -10.58 -0.31 5.47
N THR A 78 -9.52 0.50 5.37
CA THR A 78 -8.74 0.67 4.15
C THR A 78 -8.14 -0.66 3.67
N LEU A 79 -7.49 -1.40 4.57
CA LEU A 79 -6.89 -2.70 4.25
C LEU A 79 -7.94 -3.73 3.80
N SER A 80 -9.10 -3.78 4.46
CA SER A 80 -10.20 -4.65 4.06
C SER A 80 -10.77 -4.27 2.68
N ALA A 81 -10.85 -2.98 2.36
CA ALA A 81 -11.30 -2.52 1.05
C ALA A 81 -10.32 -2.90 -0.08
N TRP A 82 -9.04 -3.06 0.23
CA TRP A 82 -8.03 -3.58 -0.70
C TRP A 82 -8.04 -5.11 -0.83
N GLY A 83 -8.84 -5.82 -0.04
CA GLY A 83 -8.92 -7.29 -0.05
C GLY A 83 -7.92 -7.97 0.88
N LEU A 84 -7.37 -7.27 1.88
CA LEU A 84 -6.52 -7.92 2.88
C LEU A 84 -7.33 -8.92 3.73
N HIS A 85 -6.79 -10.12 3.85
CA HIS A 85 -7.28 -11.19 4.70
C HIS A 85 -6.18 -11.68 5.66
N ALA A 86 -6.55 -12.50 6.65
CA ALA A 86 -5.64 -12.94 7.70
C ALA A 86 -4.48 -13.83 7.18
N ASP A 87 -4.68 -14.47 6.04
CA ASP A 87 -3.74 -15.34 5.33
C ASP A 87 -3.03 -14.65 4.16
N SER A 88 -3.30 -13.35 3.94
CA SER A 88 -2.68 -12.61 2.84
C SER A 88 -1.19 -12.39 3.07
N GLN A 89 -0.38 -12.64 2.04
CA GLN A 89 0.98 -12.13 1.93
C GLN A 89 0.92 -10.73 1.31
N VAL A 90 1.32 -9.71 2.07
CA VAL A 90 1.40 -8.33 1.56
C VAL A 90 2.80 -8.07 1.01
N VAL A 91 2.87 -7.47 -0.17
CA VAL A 91 4.12 -6.99 -0.78
C VAL A 91 3.94 -5.53 -1.18
N CYS A 92 4.75 -4.66 -0.60
CA CYS A 92 4.74 -3.23 -0.91
C CYS A 92 5.85 -2.89 -1.91
N LEU A 93 5.51 -2.07 -2.91
CA LEU A 93 6.41 -1.56 -3.96
C LEU A 93 6.69 -0.07 -3.79
#